data_AF-A0A6J8EF71-F1
#
_entry.id   AF-A0A6J8EF71-F1
#
_cell.length_a   1.000
_cell.length_b   1.000
_cell.length_c   1.000
_cell.angle_alpha   90.00
_cell.angle_beta   90.00
_cell.angle_gamma   90.00
#
_symmetry.space_group_name_H-M   'P 1'
#
loop_
_entity.id
_entity.type
_entity.pdbx_description
1 polymer ?
#
loop_
_entity_poly.entity_id
_entity_poly.type
_entity_poly.pdbx_seq_one_letter_code
_entity_poly.pdbx_strand_id
1 'polypeptide(L)'
;MTKESLHTFKIDVFDMSLLASLDLLLSSKESNLEILSCSTSKIEPTKYSVNPSVTLGVHKTSDHKILVGTRENQPKAFPVNGPRQVIMMSMNGKKEKVYHINNNGKPIFTVPYRITTDNDDNIYVIDILDKEESGRIVALDKTNGVRWIYMGNPDINKKNKH
;
A
#
# COMPACT_ATOMS: atom_id res chain seq x y z
N MET A 1 -35.25 4.13 17.75
CA MET A 1 -34.64 3.33 16.67
C MET A 1 -34.07 4.28 15.64
N THR A 2 -32.76 4.36 15.51
CA THR A 2 -32.10 5.06 14.40
C THR A 2 -32.19 4.17 13.15
N LYS A 3 -32.72 4.72 12.06
CA LYS A 3 -32.85 4.01 10.78
C LYS A 3 -31.44 3.92 10.18
N GLU A 4 -30.90 2.71 10.03
CA GLU A 4 -29.63 2.52 9.35
C GLU A 4 -29.76 2.94 7.88
N SER A 5 -28.87 3.83 7.43
CA SER A 5 -28.77 4.22 6.02
C SER A 5 -27.78 3.31 5.32
N LEU A 6 -28.26 2.43 4.44
CA LEU A 6 -27.42 1.61 3.59
C LEU A 6 -26.98 2.39 2.36
N HIS A 7 -25.67 2.54 2.19
CA HIS A 7 -25.06 3.09 0.98
C HIS A 7 -24.28 2.00 0.26
N THR A 8 -24.50 1.85 -1.05
CA THR A 8 -23.81 0.86 -1.89
C THR A 8 -23.00 1.55 -2.97
N PHE A 9 -21.77 1.10 -3.17
CA PHE A 9 -20.90 1.48 -4.28
C PHE A 9 -20.22 0.23 -4.82
N LYS A 10 -19.87 0.21 -6.12
CA LYS A 10 -19.22 -0.93 -6.78
C LYS A 10 -17.80 -0.54 -7.14
N ILE A 11 -16.84 -1.21 -6.53
CA ILE A 11 -15.41 -0.94 -6.69
C ILE A 11 -14.61 -2.21 -6.36
N ASP A 12 -13.60 -2.49 -7.17
CA ASP A 12 -12.64 -3.58 -6.90
C ASP A 12 -11.55 -3.06 -5.95
N VAL A 13 -11.77 -3.21 -4.64
CA VAL A 13 -10.85 -2.75 -3.58
C VAL A 13 -9.74 -3.77 -3.35
N PHE A 14 -8.49 -3.30 -3.33
CA PHE A 14 -7.33 -4.10 -2.93
C PHE A 14 -7.02 -3.93 -1.44
N ASP A 15 -7.07 -2.71 -0.92
CA ASP A 15 -6.75 -2.35 0.46
C ASP A 15 -7.57 -1.16 0.93
N MET A 16 -7.65 -1.01 2.26
CA MET A 16 -8.29 0.15 2.88
C MET A 16 -7.60 0.59 4.17
N SER A 17 -7.65 1.88 4.45
CA SER A 17 -7.19 2.48 5.71
C SER A 17 -8.18 3.54 6.17
N LEU A 18 -8.35 3.69 7.49
CA LEU A 18 -9.12 4.78 8.08
C LEU A 18 -8.31 6.09 8.07
N LEU A 19 -8.94 7.21 7.71
CA LEU A 19 -8.31 8.54 7.70
C LEU A 19 -8.64 9.34 8.97
N ALA A 20 -9.93 9.54 9.21
CA ALA A 20 -10.53 10.19 10.38
C ALA A 20 -11.91 9.56 10.62
N SER A 21 -12.71 10.07 11.56
CA SER A 21 -13.83 9.37 12.21
C SER A 21 -14.82 8.65 11.29
N LEU A 22 -14.92 8.97 9.99
CA LEU A 22 -15.71 8.20 9.01
C LEU A 22 -15.13 8.23 7.57
N ASP A 23 -13.88 8.64 7.36
CA ASP A 23 -13.32 8.71 6.00
C ASP A 23 -12.46 7.47 5.72
N LEU A 24 -12.70 6.84 4.57
CA LEU A 24 -11.99 5.65 4.09
C LEU A 24 -11.02 6.04 2.98
N LEU A 25 -9.76 5.64 3.12
CA LEU A 25 -8.79 5.59 2.05
C LEU A 25 -8.82 4.20 1.42
N LEU A 26 -9.01 4.13 0.11
CA LEU A 26 -9.10 2.89 -0.66
C LEU A 26 -8.03 2.85 -1.75
N SER A 27 -7.42 1.68 -1.95
CA SER A 27 -6.78 1.35 -3.23
C SER A 27 -7.75 0.54 -4.09
N SER A 28 -7.84 0.87 -5.36
CA SER A 28 -8.73 0.20 -6.31
C SER A 28 -8.08 -0.08 -7.64
N LYS A 29 -8.61 -1.07 -8.35
CA LYS A 29 -8.16 -1.42 -9.70
C LYS A 29 -8.43 -0.31 -10.74
N GLU A 30 -9.49 0.44 -10.54
CA GLU A 30 -10.03 1.37 -11.55
C GLU A 30 -9.47 2.79 -11.42
N SER A 31 -9.39 3.32 -10.19
CA SER A 31 -9.01 4.72 -9.96
C SER A 31 -7.64 4.86 -9.31
N ASN A 32 -6.93 3.76 -9.08
CA ASN A 32 -5.71 3.70 -8.29
C ASN A 32 -5.96 4.08 -6.82
N LEU A 33 -6.12 5.35 -6.48
CA LEU A 33 -6.29 5.80 -5.09
C LEU A 33 -7.56 6.64 -4.93
N GLU A 34 -8.39 6.29 -3.95
CA GLU A 34 -9.66 6.98 -3.67
C GLU A 34 -9.80 7.28 -2.17
N ILE A 35 -10.27 8.48 -1.84
CA ILE A 35 -10.78 8.80 -0.50
C ILE A 35 -12.30 8.88 -0.59
N LEU A 36 -12.98 8.00 0.15
CA LEU A 36 -14.42 8.09 0.37
C LEU A 36 -14.68 8.83 1.68
N SER A 37 -15.38 9.95 1.61
CA SER A 37 -15.95 10.52 2.82
C SER A 37 -17.27 9.85 3.14
N CYS A 38 -17.35 9.14 4.28
CA CYS A 38 -18.61 8.56 4.76
C CYS A 38 -19.28 9.43 5.83
N SER A 39 -18.79 10.66 6.03
CA SER A 39 -19.37 11.64 6.96
C SER A 39 -20.62 12.33 6.40
N THR A 40 -20.88 12.22 5.10
CA THR A 40 -21.97 12.89 4.40
C THR A 40 -23.00 11.86 3.93
N SER A 41 -24.24 12.30 3.70
CA SER A 41 -25.31 11.47 3.11
C SER A 41 -25.05 11.09 1.64
N LYS A 42 -23.97 11.64 1.04
CA LYS A 42 -23.59 11.43 -0.36
C LYS A 42 -22.11 11.08 -0.43
N ILE A 43 -21.82 9.82 -0.73
CA ILE A 43 -20.45 9.33 -0.91
C ILE A 43 -19.94 9.82 -2.27
N GLU A 44 -19.10 10.86 -2.27
CA GLU A 44 -18.36 11.31 -3.45
C GLU A 44 -16.85 11.02 -3.26
N PRO A 45 -16.26 10.12 -4.06
CA PRO A 45 -14.83 9.81 -3.97
C PRO A 45 -13.99 11.00 -4.43
N THR A 46 -13.01 11.39 -3.62
CA THR A 46 -11.86 12.17 -4.10
C THR A 46 -10.83 11.21 -4.67
N LYS A 47 -10.46 11.37 -5.94
CA LYS A 47 -9.57 10.44 -6.66
C LYS A 47 -8.18 11.05 -6.84
N TYR A 48 -7.14 10.25 -6.63
CA TYR A 48 -5.76 10.62 -6.91
C TYR A 48 -5.12 9.65 -7.88
N SER A 49 -4.29 10.17 -8.78
CA SER A 49 -3.56 9.36 -9.74
C SER A 49 -2.17 9.01 -9.22
N VAL A 50 -1.80 7.72 -9.31
CA VAL A 50 -0.41 7.25 -9.14
C VAL A 50 0.19 6.75 -10.46
N ASN A 51 -0.41 7.15 -11.60
CA ASN A 51 0.06 6.77 -12.93
C ASN A 51 1.57 7.04 -13.11
N PRO A 52 2.27 6.18 -13.88
CA PRO A 52 1.78 5.02 -14.64
C PRO A 52 1.60 3.73 -13.82
N SER A 53 1.74 3.79 -12.50
CA SER A 53 1.62 2.64 -11.61
C SER A 53 0.17 2.36 -11.21
N VAL A 54 -0.09 1.14 -10.73
CA VAL A 54 -1.30 0.75 -9.98
C VAL A 54 -1.00 0.70 -8.49
N THR A 55 -2.02 0.97 -7.68
CA THR A 55 -1.97 0.85 -6.22
C THR A 55 -2.21 -0.58 -5.75
N LEU A 56 -1.58 -0.94 -4.63
CA LEU A 56 -1.78 -2.19 -3.94
C LEU A 56 -2.20 -1.93 -2.49
N GLY A 57 -1.24 -1.53 -1.64
CA GLY A 57 -1.48 -1.24 -0.23
C GLY A 57 -1.62 0.25 0.04
N VAL A 58 -2.43 0.62 1.04
CA VAL A 58 -2.58 2.00 1.49
C VAL A 58 -2.55 2.11 3.01
N HIS A 59 -1.98 3.18 3.52
CA HIS A 59 -1.96 3.45 4.96
C HIS A 59 -1.93 4.95 5.26
N LYS A 60 -2.58 5.36 6.34
CA LYS A 60 -2.45 6.72 6.86
C LYS A 60 -1.40 6.77 7.96
N THR A 61 -0.43 7.65 7.86
CA THR A 61 0.55 7.90 8.92
C THR A 61 -0.06 8.75 10.05
N SER A 62 0.66 8.84 11.17
CA SER A 62 0.23 9.64 12.33
C SER A 62 0.18 11.14 12.02
N ASP A 63 1.05 11.61 11.12
CA ASP A 63 1.16 13.01 10.66
C ASP A 63 0.25 13.33 9.45
N HIS A 64 -0.79 12.53 9.23
CA HIS A 64 -1.79 12.73 8.17
C HIS A 64 -1.20 12.71 6.75
N LYS A 65 -0.24 11.83 6.49
CA LYS A 65 0.20 11.47 5.15
C LYS A 65 -0.41 10.16 4.73
N ILE A 66 -0.34 9.90 3.44
CA ILE A 66 -0.80 8.68 2.80
C ILE A 66 0.41 7.93 2.27
N LEU A 67 0.59 6.69 2.72
CA LEU A 67 1.51 5.73 2.12
C LEU A 67 0.77 4.90 1.08
N VAL A 68 1.37 4.73 -0.09
CA VAL A 68 0.80 3.97 -1.20
C VAL A 68 1.83 3.02 -1.75
N GLY A 69 1.55 1.72 -1.67
CA GLY A 69 2.32 0.67 -2.33
C GLY A 69 1.91 0.61 -3.79
N THR A 70 2.88 0.65 -4.70
CA THR A 70 2.59 0.67 -6.13
C THR A 70 3.49 -0.28 -6.92
N ARG A 71 2.94 -0.77 -8.03
CA ARG A 71 3.68 -1.51 -9.07
C ARG A 71 3.25 -1.03 -10.45
N GLU A 72 4.02 -1.37 -11.46
CA GLU A 72 3.68 -1.17 -12.87
C GLU A 72 2.31 -1.76 -13.25
N ASN A 73 1.62 -1.07 -14.15
CA ASN A 73 0.35 -1.52 -14.73
C ASN A 73 0.55 -2.53 -15.89
N GLN A 74 1.47 -3.50 -15.75
CA GLN A 74 1.66 -4.53 -16.78
C GLN A 74 1.81 -5.95 -16.19
N PRO A 75 0.85 -6.86 -16.46
CA PRO A 75 0.83 -8.20 -15.86
C PRO A 75 1.74 -9.26 -16.54
N LYS A 76 2.52 -8.93 -17.58
CA LYS A 76 3.10 -9.96 -18.48
C LYS A 76 4.59 -9.86 -18.82
N ALA A 77 5.36 -8.91 -18.29
CA ALA A 77 6.79 -8.81 -18.61
C ALA A 77 7.65 -8.93 -17.35
N PHE A 78 8.24 -10.11 -17.16
CA PHE A 78 9.47 -10.26 -16.40
C PHE A 78 10.65 -10.20 -17.39
N PRO A 79 11.67 -9.35 -17.18
CA PRO A 79 11.89 -8.47 -16.04
C PRO A 79 11.08 -7.18 -16.12
N VAL A 80 10.64 -6.75 -14.94
CA VAL A 80 9.83 -5.55 -14.74
C VAL A 80 10.71 -4.30 -14.83
N ASN A 81 10.43 -3.43 -15.82
CA ASN A 81 11.13 -2.16 -16.02
C ASN A 81 10.38 -0.96 -15.40
N GLY A 82 9.42 -1.18 -14.49
CA GLY A 82 8.66 -0.13 -13.81
C GLY A 82 9.06 0.05 -12.35
N PRO A 83 8.90 1.27 -11.77
CA PRO A 83 9.25 1.52 -10.38
C PRO A 83 8.24 0.86 -9.43
N ARG A 84 8.65 -0.24 -8.81
CA ARG A 84 7.99 -0.85 -7.64
C ARG A 84 8.41 -0.06 -6.41
N GLN A 85 7.44 0.58 -5.76
CA GLN A 85 7.73 1.65 -4.82
C GLN A 85 6.64 1.81 -3.77
N VAL A 86 7.03 2.37 -2.63
CA VAL A 86 6.10 3.00 -1.69
C VAL A 86 6.20 4.51 -1.87
N ILE A 87 5.07 5.18 -2.06
CA ILE A 87 4.97 6.63 -2.23
C ILE A 87 4.35 7.21 -0.97
N MET A 88 4.97 8.22 -0.38
CA MET A 88 4.36 9.07 0.63
C MET A 88 3.75 10.29 -0.06
N MET A 89 2.48 10.54 0.21
CA MET A 89 1.68 11.60 -0.39
C MET A 89 1.01 12.42 0.71
N SER A 90 0.78 13.70 0.46
CA SER A 90 -0.12 14.50 1.29
C SER A 90 -1.58 14.14 1.02
N MET A 91 -2.49 14.55 1.92
CA MET A 91 -3.93 14.38 1.77
C MET A 91 -4.53 15.10 0.55
N ASN A 92 -3.80 16.01 -0.11
CA ASN A 92 -4.24 16.63 -1.36
C ASN A 92 -3.71 15.92 -2.62
N GLY A 93 -3.03 14.78 -2.46
CA GLY A 93 -2.52 13.98 -3.57
C GLY A 93 -1.12 14.35 -4.06
N LYS A 94 -0.46 15.35 -3.47
CA LYS A 94 0.93 15.67 -3.82
C LYS A 94 1.89 14.59 -3.32
N LYS A 95 2.74 14.05 -4.21
CA LYS A 95 3.85 13.15 -3.85
C LYS A 95 4.92 13.93 -3.08
N GLU A 96 5.33 13.42 -1.93
CA GLU A 96 6.34 14.03 -1.06
C GLU A 96 7.61 13.20 -0.98
N LYS A 97 7.49 11.87 -0.99
CA LYS A 97 8.65 10.97 -0.93
C LYS A 97 8.39 9.64 -1.63
N VAL A 98 9.46 9.02 -2.13
CA VAL A 98 9.42 7.72 -2.79
C VAL A 98 10.47 6.80 -2.20
N TYR A 99 10.05 5.61 -1.77
CA TYR A 99 10.90 4.52 -1.34
C TYR A 99 10.93 3.47 -2.45
N HIS A 100 12.06 3.29 -3.11
CA HIS A 100 12.20 2.31 -4.21
C HIS A 100 13.61 1.70 -4.31
N ILE A 101 14.62 2.33 -3.74
CA ILE A 101 16.00 1.84 -3.65
C ILE A 101 16.51 1.85 -2.20
N ASN A 102 17.44 0.95 -1.89
CA ASN A 102 18.18 0.99 -0.63
C ASN A 102 19.39 1.93 -0.74
N ASN A 103 20.16 2.01 0.35
CA ASN A 103 21.36 2.85 0.44
C ASN A 103 22.47 2.44 -0.53
N ASN A 104 22.37 1.27 -1.18
CA ASN A 104 23.29 0.79 -2.21
C ASN A 104 22.74 1.00 -3.64
N GLY A 105 21.64 1.75 -3.80
CA GLY A 105 21.01 1.99 -5.10
C GLY A 105 20.28 0.79 -5.70
N LYS A 106 20.04 -0.29 -4.92
CA LYS A 106 19.35 -1.49 -5.41
C LYS A 106 17.84 -1.42 -5.12
N PRO A 107 16.96 -1.91 -6.02
CA PRO A 107 15.53 -1.99 -5.77
C PRO A 107 15.20 -2.75 -4.48
N ILE A 108 14.26 -2.23 -3.70
CA ILE A 108 13.86 -2.83 -2.40
C ILE A 108 12.54 -3.57 -2.43
N PHE A 109 11.77 -3.44 -3.52
CA PHE A 109 10.43 -4.03 -3.63
C PHE A 109 10.27 -4.88 -4.88
N THR A 110 9.41 -5.89 -4.73
CA THR A 110 8.92 -6.76 -5.80
C THR A 110 7.44 -6.49 -6.03
N VAL A 111 6.61 -6.61 -5.00
CA VAL A 111 5.17 -6.30 -5.01
C VAL A 111 4.81 -5.76 -3.61
N PRO A 112 4.91 -4.43 -3.37
CA PRO A 112 4.64 -3.83 -2.06
C PRO A 112 3.13 -3.82 -1.78
N TYR A 113 2.62 -4.89 -1.16
CA TYR A 113 1.22 -5.26 -1.17
C TYR A 113 0.39 -4.64 -0.04
N ARG A 114 0.92 -4.60 1.18
CA ARG A 114 0.28 -4.03 2.38
C ARG A 114 1.29 -3.17 3.11
N ILE A 115 0.82 -2.08 3.70
CA ILE A 115 1.67 -1.11 4.40
C ILE A 115 1.05 -0.79 5.75
N THR A 116 1.89 -0.66 6.77
CA THR A 116 1.52 -0.09 8.06
C THR A 116 2.66 0.74 8.61
N THR A 117 2.38 1.49 9.67
CA THR A 117 3.39 2.21 10.45
C THR A 117 3.37 1.81 11.92
N ASP A 118 4.48 2.08 12.62
CA ASP A 118 4.51 2.12 14.09
C ASP A 118 4.31 3.57 14.61
N ASN A 119 4.36 3.75 15.93
CA ASN A 119 4.13 5.04 16.59
C ASN A 119 5.18 6.12 16.23
N ASP A 120 6.34 5.72 15.70
CA ASP A 120 7.39 6.65 15.27
C ASP A 120 7.30 6.97 13.77
N ASP A 121 6.25 6.46 13.11
CA ASP A 121 6.01 6.45 11.66
C ASP A 121 7.07 5.66 10.86
N ASN A 122 7.74 4.68 11.48
CA ASN A 122 8.52 3.73 10.69
C ASN A 122 7.58 2.88 9.85
N ILE A 123 7.99 2.57 8.62
CA ILE A 123 7.12 1.96 7.62
C ILE A 123 7.42 0.48 7.52
N TYR A 124 6.38 -0.35 7.55
CA TYR A 124 6.48 -1.79 7.40
C TYR A 124 5.68 -2.20 6.17
N VAL A 125 6.34 -2.89 5.25
CA VAL A 125 5.75 -3.29 3.97
C VAL A 125 5.78 -4.79 3.85
N ILE A 126 4.63 -5.41 3.64
CA ILE A 126 4.57 -6.79 3.16
C ILE A 126 4.84 -6.75 1.66
N ASP A 127 6.00 -7.27 1.27
CA ASP A 127 6.45 -7.37 -0.10
C ASP A 127 6.33 -8.82 -0.58
N ILE A 128 5.45 -9.06 -1.55
CA ILE A 128 5.26 -10.39 -2.14
C ILE A 128 6.37 -10.61 -3.17
N LEU A 129 7.02 -11.76 -3.11
CA LEU A 129 8.05 -12.14 -4.06
C LEU A 129 7.42 -12.94 -5.19
N ASP A 130 7.94 -12.80 -6.41
CA ASP A 130 7.36 -13.37 -7.64
C ASP A 130 7.38 -14.92 -7.68
N LYS A 131 7.92 -15.61 -6.66
CA LYS A 131 8.00 -17.08 -6.59
C LYS A 131 7.15 -17.63 -5.45
N GLU A 132 6.25 -18.54 -5.82
CA GLU A 132 5.40 -19.43 -5.01
C GLU A 132 5.40 -19.15 -3.51
N GLU A 133 4.45 -18.32 -3.09
CA GLU A 133 4.05 -18.13 -1.69
C GLU A 133 5.12 -17.56 -0.75
N SER A 134 6.23 -17.07 -1.29
CA SER A 134 7.24 -16.37 -0.50
C SER A 134 6.95 -14.88 -0.42
N GLY A 135 7.06 -14.35 0.79
CA GLY A 135 6.93 -12.93 1.08
C GLY A 135 8.03 -12.49 2.03
N ARG A 136 8.30 -11.20 2.06
CA ARG A 136 9.17 -10.59 3.04
C ARG A 136 8.50 -9.39 3.67
N ILE A 137 8.97 -9.03 4.86
CA ILE A 137 8.65 -7.76 5.48
C ILE A 137 9.87 -6.85 5.27
N VAL A 138 9.64 -5.68 4.69
CA VAL A 138 10.65 -4.64 4.56
C VAL A 138 10.31 -3.54 5.56
N ALA A 139 11.19 -3.31 6.53
CA ALA A 139 11.06 -2.20 7.47
C ALA A 139 11.91 -1.01 6.99
N LEU A 140 11.30 0.16 6.94
CA LEU A 140 11.92 1.41 6.54
C LEU A 140 11.86 2.42 7.68
N ASP A 141 12.90 3.22 7.76
CA ASP A 141 12.90 4.47 8.51
C ASP A 141 12.19 5.54 7.68
N LYS A 142 11.36 6.37 8.33
CA LYS A 142 10.63 7.46 7.65
C LYS A 142 11.56 8.48 6.99
N THR A 143 12.80 8.58 7.44
CA THR A 143 13.83 9.49 6.94
C THR A 143 14.82 8.80 6.02
N ASN A 144 15.44 7.67 6.42
CA ASN A 144 16.73 7.27 5.82
C ASN A 144 16.85 5.77 5.46
N GLY A 145 15.78 5.15 4.96
CA GLY A 145 15.87 3.93 4.16
C GLY A 145 15.65 2.63 4.92
N VAL A 146 16.13 1.51 4.36
CA VAL A 146 15.85 0.17 4.88
C VAL A 146 16.52 -0.04 6.24
N ARG A 147 15.72 -0.37 7.26
CA ARG A 147 16.20 -0.76 8.60
C ARG A 147 16.56 -2.23 8.64
N TRP A 148 15.63 -3.08 8.20
CA TRP A 148 15.82 -4.52 8.14
C TRP A 148 14.84 -5.17 7.16
N ILE A 149 15.15 -6.39 6.75
CA ILE A 149 14.31 -7.24 5.91
C ILE A 149 14.15 -8.58 6.60
N TYR A 150 12.90 -9.00 6.81
CA TYR A 150 12.58 -10.33 7.33
C TYR A 150 12.03 -11.19 6.19
N MET A 151 12.71 -12.29 5.89
CA MET A 151 12.27 -13.26 4.89
C MET A 151 11.31 -14.25 5.53
N GLY A 152 10.09 -14.37 5.00
CA GLY A 152 9.20 -15.46 5.38
C GLY A 152 9.84 -16.81 5.02
N ASN A 153 9.78 -17.77 5.94
CA ASN A 153 10.35 -19.10 5.71
C ASN A 153 9.30 -20.00 5.03
N PRO A 154 9.46 -20.35 3.74
CA PRO A 154 8.49 -21.22 3.06
C PRO A 154 8.53 -22.68 3.55
N ASP A 155 9.59 -23.10 4.28
CA ASP A 155 9.82 -24.49 4.64
C ASP A 155 9.27 -24.90 6.02
N ILE A 156 8.64 -24.00 6.79
CA ILE A 156 8.03 -24.34 8.10
C ILE A 156 6.94 -25.41 7.96
N ASN A 157 6.23 -25.46 6.82
CA ASN A 157 5.16 -26.42 6.59
C ASN A 157 5.63 -27.79 6.06
N LYS A 158 6.90 -27.95 5.68
CA LYS A 158 7.43 -29.23 5.17
C LYS A 158 7.90 -30.19 6.26
N LYS A 159 8.13 -29.69 7.48
CA LYS A 159 8.67 -30.49 8.61
C LYS A 159 7.63 -31.29 9.42
N ASN A 160 6.34 -31.10 9.15
CA ASN A 160 5.25 -31.80 9.88
C ASN A 160 4.60 -32.94 9.08
N LYS A 161 5.30 -33.51 8.08
CA LYS A 161 4.82 -34.66 7.26
C LYS A 161 5.64 -35.93 7.48
N HIS A 162 6.08 -36.20 8.71
CA HIS A 162 6.71 -37.47 9.09
C HIS A 162 5.92 -38.13 10.22
#